data_AF-A0A147GNC2-F1
#
_entry.id   AF-A0A147GNC2-F1
#
_cell.length_a   1.000
_cell.length_b   1.000
_cell.length_c   1.000
_cell.angle_alpha   90.00
_cell.angle_beta   90.00
_cell.angle_gamma   90.00
#
_symmetry.space_group_name_H-M   'P 1'
#
loop_
_entity.id
_entity.type
_entity.pdbx_description
1 polymer ?
#
loop_
_entity_poly.entity_id
_entity_poly.type
_entity_poly.pdbx_seq_one_letter_code
_entity_poly.pdbx_strand_id
1 'polypeptide(L)'
;MALAQAVPATHTGAALPSTALPPAVEAALARAKLPREALTVFVADAEGRQPPRLAWRAQEPVNPASVMKLVTTYAALDLLGPAYTWSTPVYADGTVVDGTLHGNLYLRGQGDPTMVVERLWLLLRRVQALGIRRIAGDVVVDRGAFDAAVESDPAAFDGEPLRPYNASPDAFLVNFRTVTLDFTPEAGGRFAVVGAEPPLAGVSFPTRVPLGAGECGDWRAALQADFADPAQPRFAGALPAACGARSWPVAWPDAQRFGLRAIGGLWQQMGGQIDGQLRLGAVPAGARLLFEAASPPLGQVVRDINKYSNNVMTQQLFLTLGLTQRQRGSFDAARAAVRQWWTSRIGGSEPAPVMVNGAGLSREDRLTAAGLARMLQVAWRSPVMPELIASLPVMGVDGTLRNRPATTSAHLKTGSLRDVAAIAGYVDGAGGRRWVVVAIANDPTAGAARPAFDALVEWVARGG
;
A
#
# COMPACT_ATOMS: atom_id res chain seq x y z
N MET A 1 -58.05 -37.36 22.29
CA MET A 1 -56.67 -37.85 22.11
C MET A 1 -56.38 -37.96 20.62
N ALA A 2 -55.73 -36.96 20.04
CA ALA A 2 -55.28 -36.98 18.65
C ALA A 2 -53.75 -37.20 18.65
N LEU A 3 -53.31 -38.27 18.01
CA LEU A 3 -51.91 -38.66 17.86
C LEU A 3 -51.23 -37.73 16.85
N ALA A 4 -50.23 -36.96 17.29
CA ALA A 4 -49.37 -36.17 16.43
C ALA A 4 -48.37 -37.10 15.71
N GLN A 5 -48.38 -37.07 14.37
CA GLN A 5 -47.39 -37.73 13.53
C GLN A 5 -46.10 -36.88 13.49
N ALA A 6 -44.97 -37.50 13.84
CA ALA A 6 -43.66 -36.90 13.70
C ALA A 6 -43.21 -36.93 12.23
N VAL A 7 -42.91 -35.76 11.67
CA VAL A 7 -42.26 -35.62 10.36
C VAL A 7 -40.76 -35.93 10.53
N PRO A 8 -40.14 -36.79 9.71
CA PRO A 8 -38.72 -37.07 9.82
C PRO A 8 -37.90 -35.88 9.31
N ALA A 9 -36.99 -35.38 10.13
CA ALA A 9 -36.00 -34.41 9.71
C ALA A 9 -34.99 -35.10 8.78
N THR A 10 -35.01 -34.73 7.50
CA THR A 10 -33.96 -35.10 6.55
C THR A 10 -32.69 -34.33 6.89
N HIS A 11 -31.76 -34.97 7.59
CA HIS A 11 -30.39 -34.50 7.70
C HIS A 11 -29.70 -34.67 6.34
N THR A 12 -29.63 -33.61 5.55
CA THR A 12 -28.70 -33.53 4.41
C THR A 12 -27.27 -33.56 4.97
N GLY A 13 -26.58 -34.70 4.82
CA GLY A 13 -25.18 -34.82 5.19
C GLY A 13 -24.34 -33.76 4.49
N ALA A 14 -23.50 -33.05 5.26
CA ALA A 14 -22.58 -32.08 4.69
C ALA A 14 -21.62 -32.81 3.74
N ALA A 15 -21.58 -32.39 2.47
CA ALA A 15 -20.62 -32.90 1.50
C ALA A 15 -19.19 -32.67 2.00
N LEU A 16 -18.34 -33.70 1.90
CA LEU A 16 -16.93 -33.59 2.23
C LEU A 16 -16.24 -32.56 1.29
N PRO A 17 -15.22 -31.83 1.76
CA PRO A 17 -14.48 -30.88 0.93
C PRO A 17 -13.94 -31.55 -0.33
N SER A 18 -14.07 -30.90 -1.49
CA SER A 18 -13.40 -31.38 -2.70
C SER A 18 -11.89 -31.31 -2.50
N THR A 19 -11.21 -32.42 -2.77
CA THR A 19 -9.75 -32.51 -2.85
C THR A 19 -9.23 -32.39 -4.28
N ALA A 20 -10.13 -32.24 -5.27
CA ALA A 20 -9.78 -32.03 -6.67
C ALA A 20 -10.00 -30.57 -7.08
N LEU A 21 -9.11 -30.06 -7.93
CA LEU A 21 -9.26 -28.75 -8.54
C LEU A 21 -10.41 -28.77 -9.59
N PRO A 22 -11.16 -27.66 -9.76
CA PRO A 22 -12.20 -27.60 -10.78
C PRO A 22 -11.60 -27.81 -12.19
N PRO A 23 -12.29 -28.53 -13.11
CA PRO A 23 -11.76 -28.84 -14.44
C PRO A 23 -11.31 -27.60 -15.24
N ALA A 24 -12.03 -26.48 -15.12
CA ALA A 24 -11.67 -25.22 -15.78
C ALA A 24 -10.35 -24.64 -15.24
N VAL A 25 -10.11 -24.77 -13.93
CA VAL A 25 -8.85 -24.37 -13.29
C VAL A 25 -7.72 -25.27 -13.76
N GLU A 26 -7.94 -26.60 -13.81
CA GLU A 26 -6.93 -27.53 -14.32
C GLU A 26 -6.56 -27.26 -15.78
N ALA A 27 -7.54 -27.03 -16.65
CA ALA A 27 -7.32 -26.72 -18.05
C ALA A 27 -6.54 -25.40 -18.24
N ALA A 28 -6.78 -24.41 -17.36
CA ALA A 28 -6.03 -23.15 -17.37
C ALA A 28 -4.57 -23.35 -16.92
N LEU A 29 -4.33 -24.14 -15.86
CA LEU A 29 -2.98 -24.47 -15.41
C LEU A 29 -2.19 -25.24 -16.48
N ALA A 30 -2.82 -26.25 -17.11
CA ALA A 30 -2.19 -27.03 -18.17
C ALA A 30 -1.79 -26.17 -19.37
N ARG A 31 -2.66 -25.24 -19.80
CA ARG A 31 -2.37 -24.28 -20.87
C ARG A 31 -1.23 -23.33 -20.51
N ALA A 32 -1.18 -22.91 -19.25
CA ALA A 32 -0.11 -22.09 -18.70
C ALA A 32 1.19 -22.87 -18.46
N LYS A 33 1.18 -24.20 -18.64
CA LYS A 33 2.27 -25.12 -18.31
C LYS A 33 2.72 -25.01 -16.83
N LEU A 34 1.79 -24.69 -15.95
CA LEU A 34 2.04 -24.60 -14.51
C LEU A 34 1.73 -25.94 -13.83
N PRO A 35 2.63 -26.46 -12.97
CA PRO A 35 2.35 -27.65 -12.17
C PRO A 35 1.22 -27.37 -11.16
N ARG A 36 0.44 -28.40 -10.80
CA ARG A 36 -0.66 -28.25 -9.81
C ARG A 36 -0.12 -27.89 -8.43
N GLU A 37 1.12 -28.28 -8.16
CA GLU A 37 1.92 -28.03 -6.97
C GLU A 37 2.45 -26.59 -6.92
N ALA A 38 2.27 -25.77 -7.97
CA ALA A 38 2.47 -24.34 -7.86
C ALA A 38 1.33 -23.68 -7.06
N LEU A 39 0.14 -24.30 -7.02
CA LEU A 39 -1.08 -23.66 -6.54
C LEU A 39 -1.46 -24.11 -5.12
N THR A 40 -1.89 -23.17 -4.29
CA THR A 40 -2.67 -23.40 -3.06
C THR A 40 -4.02 -22.70 -3.18
N VAL A 41 -5.10 -23.35 -2.75
CA VAL A 41 -6.47 -22.82 -2.87
C VAL A 41 -7.28 -23.11 -1.62
N PHE A 42 -8.06 -22.13 -1.19
CA PHE A 42 -9.13 -22.33 -0.23
C PHE A 42 -10.39 -21.57 -0.66
N VAL A 43 -11.52 -22.28 -0.69
CA VAL A 43 -12.85 -21.72 -0.96
C VAL A 43 -13.83 -22.19 0.10
N ALA A 44 -14.50 -21.25 0.75
CA ALA A 44 -15.52 -21.55 1.75
C ALA A 44 -16.59 -20.46 1.80
N ASP A 45 -17.73 -20.79 2.40
CA ASP A 45 -18.75 -19.80 2.73
C ASP A 45 -18.18 -18.73 3.68
N ALA A 46 -18.54 -17.46 3.46
CA ALA A 46 -17.99 -16.33 4.22
C ALA A 46 -18.39 -16.34 5.70
N GLU A 47 -19.52 -16.97 6.07
CA GLU A 47 -19.91 -17.15 7.47
C GLU A 47 -19.04 -18.20 8.19
N GLY A 48 -18.36 -19.08 7.44
CA GLY A 48 -17.51 -20.13 7.99
C GLY A 48 -18.23 -21.16 8.85
N ARG A 49 -19.53 -21.37 8.60
CA ARG A 49 -20.38 -22.34 9.33
C ARG A 49 -20.42 -23.73 8.66
N GLN A 50 -19.94 -23.82 7.43
CA GLN A 50 -19.92 -25.06 6.65
C GLN A 50 -18.47 -25.47 6.36
N PRO A 51 -18.19 -26.77 6.16
CA PRO A 51 -16.91 -27.22 5.62
C PRO A 51 -16.51 -26.46 4.35
N PRO A 52 -15.20 -26.28 4.08
CA PRO A 52 -14.77 -25.63 2.86
C PRO A 52 -15.26 -26.42 1.64
N ARG A 53 -15.60 -25.68 0.59
CA ARG A 53 -15.99 -26.24 -0.70
C ARG A 53 -14.78 -26.83 -1.44
N LEU A 54 -13.64 -26.16 -1.31
CA LEU A 54 -12.37 -26.58 -1.88
C LEU A 54 -11.24 -26.23 -0.91
N ALA A 55 -10.38 -27.20 -0.63
CA ALA A 55 -9.14 -26.99 0.10
C ALA A 55 -8.02 -27.77 -0.59
N TRP A 56 -7.22 -27.08 -1.40
CA TRP A 56 -6.09 -27.66 -2.14
C TRP A 56 -4.79 -27.14 -1.56
N ARG A 57 -4.01 -28.02 -0.92
CA ARG A 57 -2.74 -27.67 -0.23
C ARG A 57 -2.87 -26.44 0.67
N ALA A 58 -4.05 -26.25 1.24
CA ALA A 58 -4.39 -24.98 1.88
C ALA A 58 -3.60 -24.68 3.16
N GLN A 59 -3.00 -25.72 3.75
CA GLN A 59 -2.13 -25.62 4.93
C GLN A 59 -0.65 -25.45 4.61
N GLU A 60 -0.28 -25.40 3.33
CA GLU A 60 1.10 -25.14 2.95
C GLU A 60 1.43 -23.65 3.15
N PRO A 61 2.44 -23.31 3.97
CA PRO A 61 2.88 -21.93 4.12
C PRO A 61 3.62 -21.50 2.85
N VAL A 62 3.06 -20.53 2.15
CA VAL A 62 3.62 -20.02 0.89
C VAL A 62 3.84 -18.52 0.94
N ASN A 63 4.61 -17.97 0.00
CA ASN A 63 4.76 -16.52 -0.10
C ASN A 63 3.46 -15.93 -0.69
N PRO A 64 2.75 -15.03 0.04
CA PRO A 64 1.47 -14.50 -0.40
C PRO A 64 1.58 -13.27 -1.30
N ALA A 65 2.77 -12.70 -1.49
CA ALA A 65 2.93 -11.36 -2.04
C ALA A 65 1.98 -10.35 -1.35
N SER A 66 1.45 -9.38 -2.11
CA SER A 66 0.59 -8.32 -1.57
C SER A 66 -0.78 -8.75 -1.01
N VAL A 67 -1.17 -10.05 -1.05
CA VAL A 67 -2.35 -10.44 -0.24
C VAL A 67 -2.03 -10.45 1.26
N MET A 68 -0.75 -10.39 1.65
CA MET A 68 -0.32 -10.12 3.04
C MET A 68 -0.91 -8.82 3.59
N LYS A 69 -1.13 -7.81 2.74
CA LYS A 69 -1.71 -6.53 3.17
C LYS A 69 -3.08 -6.68 3.81
N LEU A 70 -3.82 -7.75 3.50
CA LEU A 70 -5.10 -8.06 4.15
C LEU A 70 -4.92 -8.31 5.65
N VAL A 71 -3.81 -8.96 6.04
CA VAL A 71 -3.48 -9.18 7.46
C VAL A 71 -3.23 -7.85 8.15
N THR A 72 -2.36 -6.99 7.59
CA THR A 72 -2.06 -5.68 8.18
C THR A 72 -3.30 -4.77 8.23
N THR A 73 -4.04 -4.67 7.13
CA THR A 73 -5.19 -3.75 7.04
C THR A 73 -6.34 -4.19 7.93
N TYR A 74 -6.66 -5.49 7.98
CA TYR A 74 -7.70 -5.98 8.88
C TYR A 74 -7.28 -5.90 10.36
N ALA A 75 -6.03 -6.24 10.70
CA ALA A 75 -5.52 -6.07 12.06
C ALA A 75 -5.63 -4.61 12.53
N ALA A 76 -5.30 -3.65 11.66
CA ALA A 76 -5.44 -2.24 11.98
C ALA A 76 -6.89 -1.79 12.16
N LEU A 77 -7.80 -2.20 11.27
CA LEU A 77 -9.23 -1.87 11.43
C LEU A 77 -9.78 -2.42 12.75
N ASP A 78 -9.40 -3.63 13.13
CA ASP A 78 -9.89 -4.32 14.32
C ASP A 78 -9.26 -3.80 15.63
N LEU A 79 -7.98 -3.39 15.61
CA LEU A 79 -7.27 -2.89 16.78
C LEU A 79 -7.45 -1.38 17.01
N LEU A 80 -7.41 -0.58 15.95
CA LEU A 80 -7.42 0.89 16.03
C LEU A 80 -8.81 1.48 15.78
N GLY A 81 -9.68 0.75 15.07
CA GLY A 81 -10.99 1.23 14.64
C GLY A 81 -10.93 2.08 13.37
N PRO A 82 -12.00 2.08 12.54
CA PRO A 82 -12.01 2.73 11.23
C PRO A 82 -11.91 4.25 11.30
N ALA A 83 -12.23 4.86 12.45
CA ALA A 83 -12.15 6.30 12.71
C ALA A 83 -10.77 6.77 13.18
N TYR A 84 -9.80 5.87 13.38
CA TYR A 84 -8.44 6.25 13.79
C TYR A 84 -7.82 7.24 12.79
N THR A 85 -7.18 8.28 13.30
CA THR A 85 -6.44 9.27 12.51
C THR A 85 -5.03 9.44 13.07
N TRP A 86 -4.07 9.65 12.19
CA TRP A 86 -2.73 10.12 12.56
C TRP A 86 -2.76 11.63 12.74
N SER A 87 -2.00 12.14 13.71
CA SER A 87 -1.82 13.59 13.93
C SER A 87 -0.39 13.98 13.57
N THR A 88 -0.22 15.08 12.85
CA THR A 88 1.07 15.73 12.57
C THR A 88 1.12 17.08 13.29
N PRO A 89 1.71 17.15 14.50
CA PRO A 89 1.82 18.39 15.25
C PRO A 89 2.86 19.34 14.65
N VAL A 90 2.55 20.62 14.67
CA VAL A 90 3.43 21.71 14.24
C VAL A 90 3.71 22.62 15.43
N TYR A 91 4.98 22.84 15.74
CA TYR A 91 5.42 23.69 16.84
C TYR A 91 6.25 24.85 16.33
N ALA A 92 6.41 25.88 17.16
CA ALA A 92 7.42 26.90 16.97
C ALA A 92 8.00 27.34 18.31
N ASP A 93 9.23 27.87 18.27
CA ASP A 93 9.76 28.71 19.32
C ASP A 93 9.86 30.17 18.84
N GLY A 94 10.20 31.09 19.75
CA GLY A 94 10.31 32.51 19.42
C GLY A 94 8.98 33.22 19.16
N THR A 95 9.05 34.40 18.55
CA THR A 95 7.92 35.31 18.32
C THR A 95 7.75 35.63 16.84
N VAL A 96 6.52 35.97 16.45
CA VAL A 96 6.22 36.44 15.08
C VAL A 96 6.15 37.97 15.11
N VAL A 97 7.04 38.63 14.37
CA VAL A 97 7.08 40.10 14.21
C VAL A 97 7.12 40.41 12.73
N ASP A 98 6.18 41.26 12.27
CA ASP A 98 6.05 41.67 10.85
C ASP A 98 6.09 40.50 9.84
N GLY A 99 5.50 39.38 10.24
CA GLY A 99 5.41 38.15 9.46
C GLY A 99 6.68 37.29 9.43
N THR A 100 7.68 37.62 10.25
CA THR A 100 8.88 36.82 10.46
C THR A 100 8.80 36.08 11.79
N LEU A 101 8.93 34.75 11.76
CA LEU A 101 9.17 33.94 12.95
C LEU A 101 10.64 34.09 13.36
N HIS A 102 10.90 34.81 14.45
CA HIS A 102 12.22 34.93 15.08
C HIS A 102 12.50 33.70 15.96
N GLY A 103 12.59 32.55 15.31
CA GLY A 103 12.71 31.25 15.93
C GLY A 103 12.63 30.14 14.88
N ASN A 104 12.50 28.91 15.36
CA ASN A 104 12.44 27.70 14.56
C ASN A 104 10.99 27.22 14.40
N LEU A 105 10.70 26.60 13.26
CA LEU A 105 9.46 25.87 13.01
C LEU A 105 9.74 24.36 13.10
N TYR A 106 8.89 23.62 13.78
CA TYR A 106 9.04 22.18 13.96
C TYR A 106 7.84 21.44 13.40
N LEU A 107 8.07 20.37 12.64
CA LEU A 107 7.05 19.43 12.18
C LEU A 107 7.36 18.05 12.74
N ARG A 108 6.44 17.46 13.50
CA ARG A 108 6.64 16.13 14.08
C ARG A 108 5.84 15.07 13.33
N GLY A 109 6.56 14.16 12.70
CA GLY A 109 5.98 12.99 12.06
C GLY A 109 5.57 11.93 13.08
N GLN A 110 4.36 11.39 12.92
CA GLN A 110 3.83 10.28 13.74
C GLN A 110 3.37 9.08 12.91
N GLY A 111 3.84 8.98 11.65
CA GLY A 111 3.57 7.84 10.78
C GLY A 111 2.37 7.98 9.85
N ASP A 112 1.84 9.20 9.63
CA ASP A 112 0.74 9.45 8.67
C ASP A 112 1.12 8.87 7.29
N PRO A 113 0.39 7.86 6.78
CA PRO A 113 0.66 7.25 5.47
C PRO A 113 0.15 8.10 4.30
N THR A 114 -0.52 9.22 4.56
CA THR A 114 -1.26 10.01 3.57
C THR A 114 -0.74 11.43 3.40
N MET A 115 0.44 11.79 3.90
CA MET A 115 1.02 13.12 3.72
C MET A 115 1.53 13.31 2.27
N VAL A 116 0.62 13.31 1.31
CA VAL A 116 0.84 13.69 -0.09
C VAL A 116 1.07 15.20 -0.21
N VAL A 117 1.53 15.65 -1.37
CA VAL A 117 1.93 17.04 -1.57
C VAL A 117 0.81 18.04 -1.28
N GLU A 118 -0.44 17.74 -1.65
CA GLU A 118 -1.58 18.62 -1.42
C GLU A 118 -1.84 18.82 0.08
N ARG A 119 -1.64 17.77 0.88
CA ARG A 119 -1.80 17.82 2.34
C ARG A 119 -0.64 18.54 3.00
N LEU A 120 0.59 18.37 2.51
CA LEU A 120 1.73 19.16 2.95
C LEU A 120 1.53 20.65 2.61
N TRP A 121 1.05 20.96 1.42
CA TRP A 121 0.70 22.33 1.02
C TRP A 121 -0.37 22.94 1.94
N LEU A 122 -1.45 22.22 2.26
CA LEU A 122 -2.46 22.68 3.22
C LEU A 122 -1.88 22.94 4.61
N LEU A 123 -1.00 22.06 5.10
CA LEU A 123 -0.30 22.21 6.38
C LEU A 123 0.56 23.47 6.38
N LEU A 124 1.42 23.66 5.37
CA LEU A 124 2.28 24.84 5.25
C LEU A 124 1.46 26.12 5.04
N ARG A 125 0.33 26.04 4.34
CA ARG A 125 -0.56 27.18 4.15
C ARG A 125 -1.20 27.60 5.47
N ARG A 126 -1.52 26.65 6.34
CA ARG A 126 -1.98 26.93 7.70
C ARG A 126 -0.90 27.61 8.55
N VAL A 127 0.38 27.26 8.37
CA VAL A 127 1.49 28.00 8.98
C VAL A 127 1.51 29.46 8.50
N GLN A 128 1.38 29.71 7.19
CA GLN A 128 1.30 31.09 6.66
C GLN A 128 0.06 31.86 7.16
N ALA A 129 -1.05 31.17 7.38
CA ALA A 129 -2.27 31.77 7.93
C ALA A 129 -2.12 32.25 9.39
N LEU A 130 -1.10 31.75 10.10
CA LEU A 130 -0.70 32.28 11.43
C LEU A 130 0.17 33.54 11.33
N GLY A 131 0.34 34.10 10.13
CA GLY A 131 1.16 35.28 9.86
C GLY A 131 2.61 34.98 9.52
N ILE A 132 3.06 33.73 9.60
CA ILE A 132 4.47 33.35 9.36
C ILE A 132 4.74 33.27 7.86
N ARG A 133 5.47 34.24 7.30
CA ARG A 133 5.92 34.27 5.89
C ARG A 133 7.41 34.02 5.74
N ARG A 134 8.19 34.44 6.74
CA ARG A 134 9.63 34.21 6.83
C ARG A 134 9.96 33.48 8.12
N ILE A 135 10.90 32.54 8.07
CA ILE A 135 11.39 31.82 9.24
C ILE A 135 12.87 32.19 9.39
N ALA A 136 13.20 32.96 10.43
CA ALA A 136 14.56 33.42 10.66
C ALA A 136 15.49 32.30 11.18
N GLY A 137 14.91 31.32 11.88
CA GLY A 137 15.63 30.13 12.33
C GLY A 137 15.49 28.95 11.37
N ASP A 138 15.64 27.76 11.92
CA ASP A 138 15.58 26.50 11.21
C ASP A 138 14.14 26.03 10.99
N VAL A 139 13.95 25.18 9.98
CA VAL A 139 12.80 24.27 9.90
C VAL A 139 13.29 22.87 10.25
N VAL A 140 12.70 22.30 11.30
CA VAL A 140 13.15 21.05 11.91
C VAL A 140 12.07 19.98 11.76
N VAL A 141 12.45 18.80 11.24
CA VAL A 141 11.55 17.64 11.18
C VAL A 141 11.94 16.63 12.25
N ASP A 142 11.00 16.33 13.13
CA ASP A 142 11.11 15.29 14.15
C ASP A 142 10.51 13.98 13.63
N ARG A 143 11.35 12.95 13.55
CA ARG A 143 10.99 11.60 13.09
C ARG A 143 11.05 10.55 14.21
N GLY A 144 11.14 10.99 15.47
CA GLY A 144 11.39 10.13 16.63
C GLY A 144 10.26 9.15 16.97
N ALA A 145 9.10 9.24 16.30
CA ALA A 145 8.01 8.27 16.48
C ALA A 145 8.41 6.86 16.01
N PHE A 146 9.29 6.74 15.01
CA PHE A 146 9.82 5.46 14.55
C PHE A 146 11.28 5.26 14.96
N ASP A 147 11.70 4.00 15.02
CA ASP A 147 13.10 3.64 15.15
C ASP A 147 13.88 4.03 13.88
N ALA A 148 15.16 4.41 14.01
CA ALA A 148 16.00 4.70 12.85
C ALA A 148 16.21 3.46 11.97
N ALA A 149 16.17 2.26 12.58
CA ALA A 149 16.33 0.98 11.90
C ALA A 149 15.13 0.56 11.02
N VAL A 150 14.05 1.35 10.94
CA VAL A 150 12.94 1.07 10.00
C VAL A 150 13.31 1.40 8.56
N GLU A 151 14.36 2.19 8.34
CA GLU A 151 14.88 2.41 7.00
C GLU A 151 15.68 1.20 6.53
N SER A 152 15.37 0.75 5.31
CA SER A 152 16.08 -0.31 4.62
C SER A 152 16.72 0.20 3.33
N ASP A 153 17.70 -0.55 2.83
CA ASP A 153 18.22 -0.37 1.48
C ASP A 153 17.10 -0.64 0.44
N PRO A 154 16.69 0.37 -0.36
CA PRO A 154 15.62 0.21 -1.34
C PRO A 154 16.01 -0.72 -2.51
N ALA A 155 17.30 -1.04 -2.70
CA ALA A 155 17.75 -1.99 -3.72
C ALA A 155 17.69 -3.46 -3.24
N ALA A 156 17.56 -3.71 -1.93
CA ALA A 156 17.75 -5.04 -1.35
C ALA A 156 16.75 -6.11 -1.86
N PHE A 157 15.57 -5.71 -2.33
CA PHE A 157 14.54 -6.64 -2.78
C PHE A 157 14.77 -7.18 -4.20
N ASP A 158 15.01 -6.30 -5.16
CA ASP A 158 15.08 -6.62 -6.58
C ASP A 158 16.09 -5.79 -7.39
N GLY A 159 16.93 -4.99 -6.72
CA GLY A 159 17.92 -4.14 -7.38
C GLY A 159 17.34 -2.87 -8.02
N GLU A 160 16.08 -2.53 -7.75
CA GLU A 160 15.38 -1.40 -8.37
C GLU A 160 15.08 -0.26 -7.35
N PRO A 161 16.10 0.45 -6.82
CA PRO A 161 15.93 1.39 -5.72
C PRO A 161 15.06 2.61 -6.07
N LEU A 162 14.91 2.93 -7.35
CA LEU A 162 14.13 4.07 -7.83
C LEU A 162 12.64 3.75 -8.01
N ARG A 163 12.21 2.52 -7.73
CA ARG A 163 10.79 2.14 -7.83
C ARG A 163 10.04 2.58 -6.58
N PRO A 164 8.90 3.28 -6.71
CA PRO A 164 8.10 3.71 -5.55
C PRO A 164 7.70 2.58 -4.59
N TYR A 165 7.55 1.35 -5.10
CA TYR A 165 7.19 0.20 -4.27
C TYR A 165 8.32 -0.26 -3.31
N ASN A 166 9.56 0.20 -3.53
CA ASN A 166 10.74 -0.04 -2.71
C ASN A 166 11.03 1.12 -1.74
N ALA A 167 10.21 2.18 -1.72
CA ALA A 167 10.40 3.30 -0.79
C ALA A 167 10.30 2.83 0.67
N SER A 168 11.27 3.24 1.49
CA SER A 168 11.30 2.97 2.93
C SER A 168 10.29 3.83 3.70
N PRO A 169 9.69 3.31 4.79
CA PRO A 169 8.79 4.07 5.65
C PRO A 169 9.54 5.19 6.41
N ASP A 170 8.79 6.18 6.88
CA ASP A 170 9.31 7.31 7.65
C ASP A 170 8.21 7.86 8.56
N ALA A 171 8.54 8.23 9.81
CA ALA A 171 7.59 8.87 10.70
C ALA A 171 7.00 10.16 10.09
N PHE A 172 7.76 10.86 9.26
CA PHE A 172 7.34 11.99 8.43
C PHE A 172 7.43 11.63 6.93
N LEU A 173 6.67 10.62 6.51
CA LEU A 173 6.61 10.18 5.12
C LEU A 173 5.84 11.18 4.24
N VAL A 174 6.56 11.99 3.48
CA VAL A 174 5.97 12.89 2.48
C VAL A 174 5.93 12.22 1.12
N ASN A 175 4.78 12.30 0.44
CA ASN A 175 4.56 11.88 -0.95
C ASN A 175 5.19 10.55 -1.33
N PHE A 176 5.16 9.57 -0.42
CA PHE A 176 5.77 8.24 -0.61
C PHE A 176 7.27 8.28 -0.97
N ARG A 177 8.00 9.34 -0.58
CA ARG A 177 9.38 9.66 -1.01
C ARG A 177 9.56 9.66 -2.53
N THR A 178 8.52 10.02 -3.26
CA THR A 178 8.45 9.92 -4.72
C THR A 178 8.31 11.30 -5.35
N VAL A 179 9.10 11.56 -6.39
CA VAL A 179 8.87 12.67 -7.33
C VAL A 179 8.20 12.10 -8.57
N THR A 180 7.12 12.72 -9.01
CA THR A 180 6.53 12.45 -10.32
C THR A 180 7.14 13.40 -11.33
N LEU A 181 7.80 12.85 -12.34
CA LEU A 181 8.34 13.59 -13.47
C LEU A 181 7.37 13.49 -14.64
N ASP A 182 6.77 14.60 -15.02
CA ASP A 182 5.80 14.68 -16.11
C ASP A 182 6.45 15.27 -17.36
N PHE A 183 6.36 14.54 -18.46
CA PHE A 183 6.93 14.93 -19.76
C PHE A 183 5.78 15.23 -20.71
N THR A 184 5.66 16.49 -21.12
CA THR A 184 4.60 16.96 -22.02
C THR A 184 5.20 17.48 -23.32
N PRO A 185 5.06 16.76 -24.45
CA PRO A 185 5.51 17.24 -25.76
C PRO A 185 4.91 18.59 -26.10
N GLU A 186 5.74 19.52 -26.57
CA GLU A 186 5.26 20.80 -27.09
C GLU A 186 4.62 20.63 -28.47
N ALA A 187 3.48 21.26 -28.69
CA ALA A 187 2.81 21.22 -29.98
C ALA A 187 3.70 21.79 -31.10
N GLY A 188 4.04 20.94 -32.09
CA GLY A 188 4.95 21.31 -33.19
C GLY A 188 6.40 21.60 -32.76
N GLY A 189 6.74 21.33 -31.50
CA GLY A 189 8.04 21.62 -30.92
C GLY A 189 9.06 20.49 -31.12
N ARG A 190 10.29 20.76 -30.69
CA ARG A 190 11.40 19.77 -30.66
C ARG A 190 11.67 19.21 -29.26
N PHE A 191 10.87 19.60 -28.27
CA PHE A 191 11.09 19.29 -26.87
C PHE A 191 9.80 18.86 -26.18
N ALA A 192 9.95 18.12 -25.09
CA ALA A 192 8.93 17.95 -24.06
C ALA A 192 9.28 18.81 -22.84
N VAL A 193 8.30 19.52 -22.30
CA VAL A 193 8.41 20.21 -21.01
C VAL A 193 8.41 19.15 -19.91
N VAL A 194 9.29 19.34 -18.93
CA VAL A 194 9.44 18.49 -17.76
C VAL A 194 8.86 19.21 -16.55
N GLY A 195 7.81 18.65 -15.95
CA GLY A 195 7.32 18.99 -14.62
C GLY A 195 7.88 18.03 -13.58
N ALA A 196 8.07 18.50 -12.35
CA ALA A 196 8.52 17.68 -11.23
C ALA A 196 7.71 18.03 -9.98
N GLU A 197 7.03 17.04 -9.40
CA GLU A 197 6.16 17.22 -8.23
C GLU A 197 6.45 16.15 -7.16
N PRO A 198 6.70 16.51 -5.88
CA PRO A 198 6.76 17.87 -5.34
C PRO A 198 8.04 18.62 -5.75
N PRO A 199 8.04 19.96 -5.70
CA PRO A 199 9.27 20.73 -5.76
C PRO A 199 10.15 20.37 -4.56
N LEU A 200 11.45 20.22 -4.80
CA LEU A 200 12.43 19.87 -3.79
C LEU A 200 13.45 21.00 -3.63
N ALA A 201 13.57 21.57 -2.43
CA ALA A 201 14.57 22.58 -2.14
C ALA A 201 15.99 22.07 -2.43
N GLY A 202 16.78 22.90 -3.10
CA GLY A 202 18.15 22.57 -3.49
C GLY A 202 18.25 21.44 -4.53
N VAL A 203 17.19 21.20 -5.31
CA VAL A 203 17.21 20.30 -6.48
C VAL A 203 16.89 21.12 -7.72
N SER A 204 17.75 21.04 -8.73
CA SER A 204 17.57 21.70 -10.03
C SER A 204 17.10 20.67 -11.05
N PHE A 205 15.79 20.58 -11.26
CA PHE A 205 15.22 19.70 -12.28
C PHE A 205 15.44 20.27 -13.69
N PRO A 206 15.81 19.44 -14.68
CA PRO A 206 15.71 19.80 -16.08
C PRO A 206 14.28 20.24 -16.39
N THR A 207 14.12 21.35 -17.11
CA THR A 207 12.79 21.88 -17.47
C THR A 207 12.30 21.37 -18.81
N ARG A 208 13.18 20.79 -19.64
CA ARG A 208 12.88 20.26 -20.97
C ARG A 208 13.80 19.09 -21.33
N VAL A 209 13.31 18.18 -22.15
CA VAL A 209 14.09 17.13 -22.82
C VAL A 209 13.81 17.13 -24.34
N PRO A 210 14.76 16.73 -25.20
CA PRO A 210 14.53 16.63 -26.63
C PRO A 210 13.44 15.59 -26.97
N LEU A 211 12.71 15.82 -28.06
CA LEU A 211 11.89 14.79 -28.69
C LEU A 211 12.71 14.00 -29.70
N GLY A 212 12.62 12.68 -29.63
CA GLY A 212 13.26 11.73 -30.53
C GLY A 212 12.30 11.13 -31.56
N ALA A 213 12.85 10.54 -32.62
CA ALA A 213 12.09 9.74 -33.58
C ALA A 213 11.92 8.29 -33.07
N GLY A 214 11.01 7.54 -33.69
CA GLY A 214 10.77 6.12 -33.41
C GLY A 214 9.50 5.84 -32.61
N GLU A 215 9.21 4.56 -32.41
CA GLU A 215 8.09 4.11 -31.58
C GLU A 215 8.35 4.40 -30.09
N CYS A 216 7.29 4.42 -29.28
CA CYS A 216 7.43 4.80 -27.88
C CYS A 216 8.32 3.82 -27.08
N GLY A 217 8.16 2.51 -27.29
CA GLY A 217 8.98 1.47 -26.68
C GLY A 217 9.27 1.65 -25.19
N ASP A 218 10.50 1.35 -24.78
CA ASP A 218 11.03 1.69 -23.46
C ASP A 218 11.57 3.12 -23.43
N TRP A 219 10.64 4.06 -23.38
CA TRP A 219 10.94 5.49 -23.33
C TRP A 219 11.75 5.91 -22.10
N ARG A 220 11.72 5.14 -20.99
CA ARG A 220 12.49 5.47 -19.79
C ARG A 220 13.98 5.19 -20.00
N ALA A 221 14.30 4.07 -20.64
CA ALA A 221 15.67 3.80 -21.08
C ALA A 221 16.14 4.82 -22.14
N ALA A 222 15.25 5.19 -23.09
CA ALA A 222 15.56 6.16 -24.13
C ALA A 222 15.91 7.56 -23.59
N LEU A 223 15.35 7.96 -22.45
CA LEU A 223 15.67 9.22 -21.77
C LEU A 223 17.08 9.26 -21.19
N GLN A 224 17.72 8.10 -20.95
CA GLN A 224 19.06 8.00 -20.35
C GLN A 224 19.18 8.87 -19.09
N ALA A 225 18.29 8.62 -18.13
CA ALA A 225 18.24 9.39 -16.89
C ALA A 225 19.44 9.05 -15.99
N ASP A 226 20.06 10.08 -15.45
CA ASP A 226 21.11 9.98 -14.43
C ASP A 226 20.65 10.68 -13.16
N PHE A 227 20.56 9.89 -12.09
CA PHE A 227 20.17 10.32 -10.75
C PHE A 227 21.32 10.19 -9.73
N ALA A 228 22.56 10.00 -10.18
CA ALA A 228 23.72 9.84 -9.31
C ALA A 228 23.95 11.06 -8.41
N ASP A 229 23.71 12.27 -8.95
CA ASP A 229 23.54 13.48 -8.15
C ASP A 229 22.05 13.78 -7.96
N PRO A 230 21.46 13.48 -6.79
CA PRO A 230 20.05 13.73 -6.53
C PRO A 230 19.71 15.22 -6.36
N ALA A 231 20.68 16.14 -6.42
CA ALA A 231 20.43 17.58 -6.50
C ALA A 231 20.38 18.08 -7.96
N GLN A 232 20.90 17.31 -8.92
CA GLN A 232 20.96 17.68 -10.33
C GLN A 232 20.65 16.46 -11.22
N PRO A 233 19.40 15.98 -11.24
CA PRO A 233 19.01 14.92 -12.17
C PRO A 233 19.26 15.34 -13.63
N ARG A 234 19.70 14.41 -14.48
CA ARG A 234 20.00 14.68 -15.89
C ARG A 234 19.32 13.69 -16.80
N PHE A 235 19.02 14.13 -18.03
CA PHE A 235 18.55 13.27 -19.11
C PHE A 235 19.45 13.49 -20.32
N ALA A 236 20.25 12.48 -20.68
CA ALA A 236 21.15 12.56 -21.83
C ALA A 236 20.48 12.15 -23.15
N GLY A 237 19.33 11.48 -23.05
CA GLY A 237 18.57 10.98 -24.19
C GLY A 237 17.39 11.86 -24.57
N ALA A 238 16.44 11.27 -25.31
CA ALA A 238 15.28 11.95 -25.86
C ALA A 238 14.01 11.13 -25.63
N LEU A 239 12.88 11.81 -25.43
CA LEU A 239 11.57 11.17 -25.37
C LEU A 239 11.08 10.90 -26.81
N PRO A 240 10.81 9.65 -27.23
CA PRO A 240 10.22 9.41 -28.55
C PRO A 240 8.89 10.14 -28.70
N ALA A 241 8.71 10.93 -29.76
CA ALA A 241 7.52 11.75 -29.96
C ALA A 241 6.22 10.91 -29.99
N ALA A 242 6.30 9.67 -30.47
CA ALA A 242 5.19 8.72 -30.50
C ALA A 242 4.65 8.35 -29.10
N CYS A 243 5.38 8.64 -28.02
CA CYS A 243 4.91 8.40 -26.66
C CYS A 243 3.78 9.33 -26.22
N GLY A 244 3.67 10.53 -26.80
CA GLY A 244 2.84 11.60 -26.25
C GLY A 244 3.27 11.97 -24.83
N ALA A 245 2.31 12.46 -24.03
CA ALA A 245 2.55 12.79 -22.63
C ALA A 245 2.85 11.53 -21.80
N ARG A 246 3.83 11.65 -20.90
CA ARG A 246 4.28 10.56 -20.02
C ARG A 246 4.51 11.05 -18.61
N SER A 247 4.29 10.16 -17.66
CA SER A 247 4.51 10.40 -16.23
C SER A 247 5.41 9.32 -15.66
N TRP A 248 6.44 9.72 -14.92
CA TRP A 248 7.41 8.83 -14.29
C TRP A 248 7.49 9.09 -12.79
N PRO A 249 6.83 8.27 -11.96
CA PRO A 249 7.08 8.30 -10.52
C PRO A 249 8.43 7.63 -10.22
N VAL A 250 9.30 8.38 -9.54
CA VAL A 250 10.66 7.98 -9.14
C VAL A 250 10.77 8.06 -7.63
N ALA A 251 11.05 6.94 -6.95
CA ALA A 251 11.49 6.97 -5.57
C ALA A 251 12.82 7.73 -5.52
N TRP A 252 12.83 8.87 -4.82
CA TRP A 252 13.96 9.79 -4.93
C TRP A 252 15.20 9.22 -4.24
N PRO A 253 16.40 9.27 -4.87
CA PRO A 253 17.60 8.68 -4.29
C PRO A 253 18.01 9.29 -2.94
N ASP A 254 17.78 10.59 -2.73
CA ASP A 254 18.01 11.27 -1.44
C ASP A 254 16.81 11.12 -0.50
N ALA A 255 16.46 9.86 -0.22
CA ALA A 255 15.26 9.47 0.50
C ALA A 255 15.20 10.06 1.93
N GLN A 256 16.36 10.19 2.59
CA GLN A 256 16.49 10.70 3.95
C GLN A 256 16.19 12.20 4.09
N ARG A 257 16.49 12.99 3.05
CA ARG A 257 16.22 14.43 3.05
C ARG A 257 14.94 14.78 2.29
N PHE A 258 14.25 13.80 1.71
CA PHE A 258 13.07 14.04 0.88
C PHE A 258 12.03 14.92 1.57
N GLY A 259 11.61 14.59 2.79
CA GLY A 259 10.61 15.37 3.52
C GLY A 259 11.05 16.82 3.79
N LEU A 260 12.31 17.02 4.15
CA LEU A 260 12.90 18.35 4.35
C LEU A 260 12.92 19.16 3.05
N ARG A 261 13.36 18.55 1.95
CA ARG A 261 13.40 19.19 0.64
C ARG A 261 12.01 19.53 0.13
N ALA A 262 11.03 18.64 0.33
CA ALA A 262 9.64 18.90 -0.04
C ALA A 262 9.03 20.06 0.75
N ILE A 263 9.30 20.16 2.06
CA ILE A 263 8.89 21.32 2.86
C ILE A 263 9.50 22.60 2.29
N GLY A 264 10.82 22.63 2.12
CA GLY A 264 11.52 23.82 1.62
C GLY A 264 11.06 24.23 0.23
N GLY A 265 10.90 23.25 -0.68
CA GLY A 265 10.51 23.49 -2.07
C GLY A 265 9.11 24.07 -2.16
N LEU A 266 8.14 23.48 -1.45
CA LEU A 266 6.77 24.00 -1.40
C LEU A 266 6.69 25.34 -0.69
N TRP A 267 7.41 25.53 0.42
CA TRP A 267 7.43 26.81 1.13
C TRP A 267 7.93 27.94 0.23
N GLN A 268 9.01 27.71 -0.52
CA GLN A 268 9.55 28.67 -1.50
C GLN A 268 8.58 28.92 -2.65
N GLN A 269 7.96 27.87 -3.20
CA GLN A 269 6.96 28.00 -4.26
C GLN A 269 5.75 28.84 -3.82
N MET A 270 5.38 28.75 -2.52
CA MET A 270 4.33 29.56 -1.90
C MET A 270 4.79 30.98 -1.51
N GLY A 271 5.99 31.41 -1.93
CA GLY A 271 6.56 32.73 -1.64
C GLY A 271 7.13 32.89 -0.23
N GLY A 272 7.26 31.81 0.53
CA GLY A 272 7.85 31.81 1.86
C GLY A 272 9.38 31.86 1.83
N GLN A 273 9.99 32.40 2.89
CA GLN A 273 11.45 32.48 3.05
C GLN A 273 11.90 31.71 4.30
N ILE A 274 13.07 31.08 4.22
CA ILE A 274 13.74 30.38 5.32
C ILE A 274 15.18 30.87 5.34
N ASP A 275 15.62 31.47 6.44
CA ASP A 275 16.98 31.99 6.60
C ASP A 275 17.92 30.94 7.21
N GLY A 276 17.39 30.08 8.09
CA GLY A 276 18.13 28.98 8.70
C GLY A 276 18.18 27.72 7.82
N GLN A 277 18.37 26.58 8.46
CA GLN A 277 18.56 25.30 7.79
C GLN A 277 17.31 24.43 7.80
N LEU A 278 17.18 23.59 6.78
CA LEU A 278 16.28 22.45 6.77
C LEU A 278 17.02 21.27 7.42
N ARG A 279 16.61 20.84 8.62
CA ARG A 279 17.31 19.75 9.32
C ARG A 279 16.40 18.80 10.09
N LEU A 280 16.95 17.65 10.44
CA LEU A 280 16.31 16.70 11.33
C LEU A 280 16.60 17.08 12.78
N GLY A 281 15.68 16.79 13.69
CA GLY A 281 15.90 16.99 15.11
C GLY A 281 14.64 16.76 15.92
N ALA A 282 14.80 16.51 17.22
CA ALA A 282 13.67 16.39 18.13
C ALA A 282 12.99 17.75 18.36
N VAL A 283 11.67 17.74 18.56
CA VAL A 283 10.95 18.92 19.06
C VAL A 283 11.40 19.21 20.51
N PRO A 284 11.91 20.41 20.84
CA PRO A 284 12.28 20.77 22.20
C PRO A 284 11.06 20.80 23.13
N ALA A 285 11.24 20.44 24.40
CA ALA A 285 10.16 20.43 25.40
C ALA A 285 9.48 21.79 25.61
N GLY A 286 10.19 22.89 25.36
CA GLY A 286 9.65 24.26 25.47
C GLY A 286 9.03 24.80 24.18
N ALA A 287 9.03 24.05 23.08
CA ALA A 287 8.43 24.50 21.83
C ALA A 287 6.90 24.59 21.96
N ARG A 288 6.32 25.70 21.50
CA ARG A 288 4.89 25.94 21.59
C ARG A 288 4.16 25.23 20.46
N LEU A 289 3.17 24.40 20.79
CA LEU A 289 2.27 23.81 19.81
C LEU A 289 1.47 24.92 19.11
N LEU A 290 1.56 25.00 17.79
CA LEU A 290 0.78 25.92 16.97
C LEU A 290 -0.56 25.30 16.59
N PHE A 291 -0.51 24.09 16.04
CA PHE A 291 -1.68 23.30 15.68
C PHE A 291 -1.30 21.85 15.38
N GLU A 292 -2.32 21.01 15.22
CA GLU A 292 -2.19 19.65 14.71
C GLU A 292 -2.93 19.49 13.38
N ALA A 293 -2.33 18.74 12.46
CA ALA A 293 -2.96 18.36 11.19
C ALA A 293 -3.31 16.86 11.22
N ALA A 294 -4.61 16.55 11.13
CA ALA A 294 -5.11 15.17 11.15
C ALA A 294 -5.11 14.54 9.74
N SER A 295 -4.81 13.24 9.67
CA SER A 295 -5.01 12.39 8.49
C SER A 295 -6.49 12.21 8.17
N PRO A 296 -6.85 11.71 6.96
CA PRO A 296 -8.13 11.04 6.78
C PRO A 296 -8.24 9.82 7.72
N PRO A 297 -9.47 9.34 8.00
CA PRO A 297 -9.68 8.20 8.88
C PRO A 297 -9.11 6.90 8.28
N LEU A 298 -8.76 5.95 9.15
CA LEU A 298 -8.15 4.67 8.80
C LEU A 298 -8.93 3.90 7.72
N GLY A 299 -10.26 3.95 7.73
CA GLY A 299 -11.07 3.32 6.69
C GLY A 299 -10.72 3.80 5.27
N GLN A 300 -10.44 5.09 5.10
CA GLN A 300 -9.98 5.65 3.82
C GLN A 300 -8.54 5.23 3.50
N VAL A 301 -7.65 5.25 4.49
CA VAL A 301 -6.25 4.79 4.32
C VAL A 301 -6.19 3.34 3.87
N VAL A 302 -7.00 2.46 4.48
CA VAL A 302 -7.10 1.04 4.13
C VAL A 302 -7.63 0.87 2.71
N ARG A 303 -8.60 1.69 2.28
CA ARG A 303 -9.04 1.74 0.88
C ARG A 303 -7.89 2.07 -0.06
N ASP A 304 -7.13 3.11 0.19
CA ASP A 304 -6.02 3.50 -0.68
C ASP A 304 -4.91 2.43 -0.71
N ILE A 305 -4.61 1.81 0.44
CA ILE A 305 -3.70 0.67 0.52
C ILE A 305 -4.19 -0.49 -0.36
N ASN A 306 -5.45 -0.91 -0.22
CA ASN A 306 -5.93 -2.13 -0.85
C ASN A 306 -6.24 -1.94 -2.35
N LYS A 307 -6.83 -0.80 -2.74
CA LYS A 307 -7.14 -0.46 -4.14
C LYS A 307 -5.88 -0.34 -5.00
N TYR A 308 -4.87 0.38 -4.50
CA TYR A 308 -3.64 0.65 -5.24
C TYR A 308 -2.47 -0.28 -4.85
N SER A 309 -2.68 -1.16 -3.86
CA SER A 309 -1.66 -2.08 -3.34
C SER A 309 -0.39 -1.37 -2.85
N ASN A 310 -0.53 -0.21 -2.20
CA ASN A 310 0.58 0.65 -1.84
C ASN A 310 1.46 0.03 -0.73
N ASN A 311 2.74 -0.25 -1.04
CA ASN A 311 3.67 -0.90 -0.14
C ASN A 311 4.04 -0.02 1.05
N VAL A 312 4.53 1.20 0.81
CA VAL A 312 5.03 2.06 1.88
C VAL A 312 3.90 2.49 2.82
N MET A 313 2.68 2.74 2.32
CA MET A 313 1.51 2.97 3.18
C MET A 313 1.20 1.77 4.08
N THR A 314 1.36 0.55 3.56
CA THR A 314 1.17 -0.66 4.38
C THR A 314 2.24 -0.77 5.46
N GLN A 315 3.50 -0.45 5.14
CA GLN A 315 4.59 -0.46 6.11
C GLN A 315 4.38 0.60 7.21
N GLN A 316 3.94 1.82 6.85
CA GLN A 316 3.53 2.85 7.82
C GLN A 316 2.44 2.35 8.76
N LEU A 317 1.39 1.72 8.21
CA LEU A 317 0.28 1.17 8.99
C LEU A 317 0.75 0.04 9.92
N PHE A 318 1.62 -0.83 9.41
CA PHE A 318 2.22 -1.91 10.20
C PHE A 318 3.06 -1.36 11.36
N LEU A 319 3.92 -0.37 11.10
CA LEU A 319 4.70 0.32 12.13
C LEU A 319 3.81 1.06 13.14
N THR A 320 2.67 1.58 12.69
CA THR A 320 1.67 2.22 13.57
C THR A 320 1.13 1.24 14.60
N LEU A 321 0.86 -0.02 14.23
CA LEU A 321 0.45 -1.06 15.19
C LEU A 321 1.49 -1.25 16.30
N GLY A 322 2.77 -1.30 15.94
CA GLY A 322 3.87 -1.37 16.89
C GLY A 322 3.99 -0.10 17.76
N LEU A 323 3.87 1.08 17.14
CA LEU A 323 3.90 2.38 17.79
C LEU A 323 2.81 2.48 18.87
N THR A 324 1.57 2.10 18.56
CA THR A 324 0.46 2.15 19.52
C THR A 324 0.65 1.22 20.71
N GLN A 325 1.43 0.13 20.55
CA GLN A 325 1.69 -0.82 21.63
C GLN A 325 2.92 -0.45 22.48
N ARG A 326 3.95 0.16 21.88
CA ARG A 326 5.26 0.37 22.53
C ARG A 326 5.71 1.83 22.59
N GLN A 327 4.86 2.78 22.21
CA GLN A 327 5.16 4.22 22.09
C GLN A 327 6.29 4.58 21.12
N ARG A 328 6.85 3.60 20.41
CA ARG A 328 7.81 3.76 19.33
C ARG A 328 7.61 2.68 18.28
N GLY A 329 7.52 3.07 17.01
CA GLY A 329 7.31 2.14 15.90
C GLY A 329 8.60 1.46 15.46
N SER A 330 8.62 0.13 15.51
CA SER A 330 9.66 -0.71 14.91
C SER A 330 9.03 -1.93 14.27
N PHE A 331 9.70 -2.56 13.30
CA PHE A 331 9.17 -3.77 12.67
C PHE A 331 9.02 -4.93 13.66
N ASP A 332 9.90 -5.03 14.67
CA ASP A 332 9.76 -6.03 15.74
C ASP A 332 8.51 -5.81 16.58
N ALA A 333 8.24 -4.56 16.99
CA ALA A 333 7.03 -4.23 17.75
C ALA A 333 5.78 -4.49 16.91
N ALA A 334 5.79 -4.13 15.62
CA ALA A 334 4.69 -4.37 14.68
C ALA A 334 4.41 -5.87 14.48
N ARG A 335 5.47 -6.68 14.29
CA ARG A 335 5.36 -8.15 14.21
C ARG A 335 4.77 -8.74 15.48
N ALA A 336 5.21 -8.27 16.65
CA ALA A 336 4.70 -8.74 17.93
C ALA A 336 3.20 -8.39 18.09
N ALA A 337 2.81 -7.16 17.77
CA ALA A 337 1.42 -6.71 17.82
C ALA A 337 0.50 -7.56 16.92
N VAL A 338 0.88 -7.76 15.66
CA VAL A 338 0.07 -8.56 14.72
C VAL A 338 0.06 -10.04 15.11
N ARG A 339 1.17 -10.60 15.60
CA ARG A 339 1.19 -11.99 16.08
C ARG A 339 0.25 -12.20 17.27
N GLN A 340 0.27 -11.28 18.24
CA GLN A 340 -0.62 -11.32 19.39
C GLN A 340 -2.10 -11.21 18.97
N TRP A 341 -2.38 -10.27 18.06
CA TRP A 341 -3.72 -10.12 17.48
C TRP A 341 -4.17 -11.38 16.72
N TRP A 342 -3.29 -11.97 15.90
CA TRP A 342 -3.60 -13.18 15.15
C TRP A 342 -3.97 -14.34 16.07
N THR A 343 -3.14 -14.61 17.08
CA THR A 343 -3.39 -15.68 18.05
C THR A 343 -4.71 -15.50 18.81
N SER A 344 -5.04 -14.25 19.17
CA SER A 344 -6.25 -13.97 19.97
C SER A 344 -7.54 -13.92 19.14
N ARG A 345 -7.48 -13.38 17.91
CA ARG A 345 -8.68 -13.11 17.09
C ARG A 345 -8.93 -14.14 16.00
N ILE A 346 -7.87 -14.69 15.42
CA ILE A 346 -7.97 -15.65 14.31
C ILE A 346 -7.86 -17.06 14.87
N GLY A 347 -6.77 -17.32 15.60
CA GLY A 347 -6.54 -18.48 16.48
C GLY A 347 -6.86 -19.87 15.90
N GLY A 348 -6.95 -20.86 16.78
CA GLY A 348 -7.28 -22.25 16.43
C GLY A 348 -6.08 -23.05 15.93
N SER A 349 -6.26 -23.77 14.81
CA SER A 349 -5.23 -24.58 14.17
C SER A 349 -4.31 -23.78 13.23
N GLU A 350 -4.61 -22.51 12.98
CA GLU A 350 -3.94 -21.72 11.94
C GLU A 350 -2.70 -20.98 12.49
N PRO A 351 -1.49 -21.29 11.99
CA PRO A 351 -0.28 -20.61 12.44
C PRO A 351 -0.33 -19.12 12.07
N ALA A 352 0.28 -18.29 12.91
CA ALA A 352 0.46 -16.88 12.59
C ALA A 352 1.37 -16.70 11.36
N PRO A 353 1.09 -15.73 10.48
CA PRO A 353 1.93 -15.47 9.32
C PRO A 353 3.34 -15.04 9.73
N VAL A 354 4.31 -15.40 8.90
CA VAL A 354 5.64 -14.80 8.92
C VAL A 354 5.55 -13.50 8.11
N MET A 355 5.76 -12.37 8.76
CA MET A 355 5.67 -11.03 8.17
C MET A 355 6.96 -10.28 8.44
N VAL A 356 7.64 -9.82 7.40
CA VAL A 356 8.84 -8.98 7.56
C VAL A 356 8.46 -7.51 7.73
N ASN A 357 7.77 -6.95 6.75
CA ASN A 357 7.40 -5.51 6.71
C ASN A 357 5.88 -5.25 6.62
N GLY A 358 5.06 -6.31 6.58
CA GLY A 358 3.61 -6.24 6.48
C GLY A 358 3.05 -5.96 5.07
N ALA A 359 3.88 -5.52 4.11
CA ALA A 359 3.43 -5.23 2.75
C ALA A 359 3.35 -6.49 1.86
N GLY A 360 4.01 -7.60 2.22
CA GLY A 360 4.11 -8.77 1.36
C GLY A 360 5.18 -8.62 0.27
N LEU A 361 6.18 -7.77 0.49
CA LEU A 361 7.29 -7.58 -0.43
C LEU A 361 8.44 -8.56 -0.15
N SER A 362 8.57 -9.07 1.09
CA SER A 362 9.70 -9.92 1.43
C SER A 362 9.54 -11.32 0.83
N ARG A 363 10.67 -11.87 0.35
CA ARG A 363 10.73 -13.29 -0.08
C ARG A 363 10.54 -14.25 1.08
N GLU A 364 10.76 -13.80 2.32
CA GLU A 364 10.62 -14.58 3.55
C GLU A 364 9.17 -14.64 4.08
N ASP A 365 8.27 -13.77 3.58
CA ASP A 365 6.89 -13.75 4.04
C ASP A 365 6.22 -15.12 3.80
N ARG A 366 5.47 -15.63 4.80
CA ARG A 366 4.75 -16.91 4.71
C ARG A 366 3.35 -16.79 5.30
N LEU A 367 2.38 -17.39 4.61
CA LEU A 367 0.98 -17.46 5.02
C LEU A 367 0.32 -18.69 4.39
N THR A 368 -0.58 -19.35 5.11
CA THR A 368 -1.40 -20.45 4.57
C THR A 368 -2.67 -19.91 3.92
N ALA A 369 -3.17 -20.56 2.87
CA ALA A 369 -4.44 -20.18 2.24
C ALA A 369 -5.62 -20.37 3.21
N ALA A 370 -5.58 -21.42 4.04
CA ALA A 370 -6.57 -21.67 5.08
C ALA A 370 -6.55 -20.58 6.17
N GLY A 371 -5.38 -20.15 6.62
CA GLY A 371 -5.23 -19.11 7.63
C GLY A 371 -5.75 -17.76 7.14
N LEU A 372 -5.44 -17.39 5.88
CA LEU A 372 -5.98 -16.17 5.29
C LEU A 372 -7.50 -16.25 5.09
N ALA A 373 -8.02 -17.39 4.64
CA ALA A 373 -9.45 -17.57 4.49
C ALA A 373 -10.19 -17.51 5.85
N ARG A 374 -9.62 -18.13 6.88
CA ARG A 374 -10.14 -18.04 8.25
C ARG A 374 -10.19 -16.59 8.72
N MET A 375 -9.12 -15.82 8.49
CA MET A 375 -9.10 -14.40 8.82
C MET A 375 -10.21 -13.63 8.08
N LEU A 376 -10.42 -13.89 6.79
CA LEU A 376 -11.49 -13.26 6.01
C LEU A 376 -12.90 -13.65 6.50
N GLN A 377 -13.11 -14.87 7.00
CA GLN A 377 -14.38 -15.26 7.64
C GLN A 377 -14.60 -14.59 9.00
N VAL A 378 -13.52 -14.34 9.76
CA VAL A 378 -13.59 -13.54 10.99
C VAL A 378 -13.91 -12.08 10.63
N ALA A 379 -13.25 -11.53 9.62
CA ALA A 379 -13.50 -10.18 9.15
C ALA A 379 -14.92 -9.99 8.62
N TRP A 380 -15.48 -10.96 7.89
CA TRP A 380 -16.85 -10.93 7.38
C TRP A 380 -17.90 -10.75 8.49
N ARG A 381 -17.66 -11.34 9.66
CA ARG A 381 -18.56 -11.29 10.83
C ARG A 381 -18.25 -10.11 11.78
N SER A 382 -17.25 -9.30 11.45
CA SER A 382 -16.79 -8.20 12.29
C SER A 382 -17.59 -6.91 12.02
N PRO A 383 -17.77 -6.03 13.02
CA PRO A 383 -18.37 -4.72 12.79
C PRO A 383 -17.65 -3.85 11.74
N VAL A 384 -16.34 -4.07 11.55
CA VAL A 384 -15.51 -3.35 10.55
C VAL A 384 -15.49 -4.03 9.17
N MET A 385 -16.37 -5.00 8.95
CA MET A 385 -16.53 -5.68 7.66
C MET A 385 -16.77 -4.69 6.50
N PRO A 386 -17.69 -3.70 6.62
CA PRO A 386 -18.01 -2.82 5.49
C PRO A 386 -16.78 -2.06 4.98
N GLU A 387 -15.92 -1.58 5.88
CA GLU A 387 -14.69 -0.87 5.55
C GLU A 387 -13.68 -1.78 4.85
N LEU A 388 -13.48 -3.01 5.35
CA LEU A 388 -12.58 -3.96 4.70
C LEU A 388 -13.07 -4.30 3.30
N ILE A 389 -14.36 -4.63 3.13
CA ILE A 389 -14.90 -5.03 1.82
C ILE A 389 -14.89 -3.89 0.82
N ALA A 390 -15.25 -2.67 1.25
CA ALA A 390 -15.22 -1.48 0.39
C ALA A 390 -13.78 -1.07 -0.02
N SER A 391 -12.77 -1.52 0.75
CA SER A 391 -11.35 -1.27 0.45
C SER A 391 -10.81 -2.16 -0.67
N LEU A 392 -11.37 -3.35 -0.91
CA LEU A 392 -10.83 -4.31 -1.87
C LEU A 392 -11.15 -3.91 -3.31
N PRO A 393 -10.22 -4.07 -4.28
CA PRO A 393 -10.51 -3.91 -5.70
C PRO A 393 -11.74 -4.71 -6.15
N VAL A 394 -12.59 -4.09 -6.94
CA VAL A 394 -13.76 -4.73 -7.55
C VAL A 394 -13.38 -5.21 -8.94
N MET A 395 -13.57 -6.51 -9.19
CA MET A 395 -13.19 -7.16 -10.45
C MET A 395 -13.88 -6.49 -11.64
N GLY A 396 -13.09 -6.08 -12.64
CA GLY A 396 -13.57 -5.40 -13.85
C GLY A 396 -13.98 -3.93 -13.66
N VAL A 397 -13.80 -3.36 -12.47
CA VAL A 397 -14.25 -1.99 -12.16
C VAL A 397 -13.10 -1.09 -11.74
N ASP A 398 -12.33 -1.47 -10.71
CA ASP A 398 -11.32 -0.56 -10.14
C ASP A 398 -10.04 -1.23 -9.62
N GLY A 399 -9.13 -0.39 -9.13
CA GLY A 399 -7.86 -0.82 -8.54
C GLY A 399 -7.03 -1.70 -9.46
N THR A 400 -6.42 -2.73 -8.88
CA THR A 400 -5.57 -3.70 -9.59
C THR A 400 -6.36 -4.71 -10.43
N LEU A 401 -7.70 -4.69 -10.38
CA LEU A 401 -8.57 -5.60 -11.13
C LEU A 401 -9.41 -4.92 -12.22
N ARG A 402 -9.25 -3.60 -12.43
CA ARG A 402 -10.05 -2.81 -13.39
C ARG A 402 -10.10 -3.40 -14.80
N ASN A 403 -9.01 -4.02 -15.25
CA ASN A 403 -8.89 -4.59 -16.61
C ASN A 403 -9.15 -6.10 -16.64
N ARG A 404 -9.70 -6.69 -15.56
CA ARG A 404 -10.03 -8.11 -15.52
C ARG A 404 -11.42 -8.36 -16.10
N PRO A 405 -11.61 -9.42 -16.90
CA PRO A 405 -12.93 -9.78 -17.36
C PRO A 405 -13.81 -10.12 -16.14
N ALA A 406 -15.01 -9.55 -16.05
CA ALA A 406 -15.92 -9.78 -14.94
C ALA A 406 -17.26 -10.30 -15.45
N THR A 407 -17.58 -11.55 -15.12
CA THR A 407 -18.93 -12.13 -15.30
C THR A 407 -19.71 -12.23 -13.99
N THR A 408 -19.06 -11.90 -12.87
CA THR A 408 -19.61 -11.88 -11.51
C THR A 408 -18.97 -10.76 -10.72
N SER A 409 -19.65 -10.32 -9.66
CA SER A 409 -19.10 -9.36 -8.71
C SER A 409 -18.14 -10.06 -7.75
N ALA A 410 -16.93 -9.51 -7.63
CA ALA A 410 -15.90 -10.01 -6.72
C ALA A 410 -15.05 -8.86 -6.18
N HIS A 411 -14.77 -8.90 -4.88
CA HIS A 411 -13.97 -7.93 -4.14
C HIS A 411 -12.70 -8.64 -3.68
N LEU A 412 -11.60 -8.45 -4.40
CA LEU A 412 -10.40 -9.27 -4.25
C LEU A 412 -9.14 -8.40 -4.18
N LYS A 413 -8.29 -8.66 -3.20
CA LYS A 413 -6.92 -8.16 -3.18
C LYS A 413 -6.05 -9.04 -4.09
N THR A 414 -5.23 -8.40 -4.92
CA THR A 414 -4.21 -9.09 -5.73
C THR A 414 -2.85 -9.10 -5.05
N GLY A 415 -2.04 -10.12 -5.37
CA GLY A 415 -0.61 -10.20 -5.07
C GLY A 415 0.20 -10.52 -6.33
N SER A 416 1.34 -9.88 -6.50
CA SER A 416 2.29 -10.21 -7.57
C SER A 416 3.72 -9.91 -7.12
N LEU A 417 4.60 -10.90 -7.28
CA LEU A 417 6.06 -10.76 -7.32
C LEU A 417 6.54 -11.47 -8.60
N ARG A 418 7.86 -11.53 -8.83
CA ARG A 418 8.44 -12.26 -9.96
C ARG A 418 7.94 -13.72 -10.04
N ASP A 419 7.89 -14.38 -8.90
CA ASP A 419 7.65 -15.80 -8.71
C ASP A 419 6.36 -16.10 -7.92
N VAL A 420 5.48 -15.10 -7.79
CA VAL A 420 4.23 -15.22 -7.03
C VAL A 420 3.09 -14.50 -7.75
N ALA A 421 1.92 -15.14 -7.83
CA ALA A 421 0.66 -14.50 -8.16
C ALA A 421 -0.41 -14.92 -7.16
N ALA A 422 -1.26 -14.00 -6.72
CA ALA A 422 -2.28 -14.32 -5.73
C ALA A 422 -3.56 -13.49 -5.90
N ILE A 423 -4.68 -14.06 -5.48
CA ILE A 423 -5.94 -13.35 -5.20
C ILE A 423 -6.51 -13.81 -3.85
N ALA A 424 -7.11 -12.89 -3.11
CA ALA A 424 -7.83 -13.21 -1.88
C ALA A 424 -8.94 -12.20 -1.59
N GLY A 425 -10.11 -12.67 -1.14
CA GLY A 425 -11.23 -11.80 -0.77
C GLY A 425 -12.57 -12.49 -0.90
N TYR A 426 -13.58 -11.76 -1.39
CA TYR A 426 -14.97 -12.19 -1.44
C TYR A 426 -15.51 -12.28 -2.86
N VAL A 427 -16.25 -13.34 -3.16
CA VAL A 427 -16.95 -13.54 -4.44
C VAL A 427 -18.44 -13.66 -4.21
N ASP A 428 -19.23 -12.97 -5.03
CA ASP A 428 -20.68 -13.13 -5.08
C ASP A 428 -21.07 -14.46 -5.75
N GLY A 429 -21.86 -15.26 -5.03
CA GLY A 429 -22.42 -16.51 -5.51
C GLY A 429 -23.94 -16.45 -5.65
N ALA A 430 -24.49 -17.50 -6.26
CA ALA A 430 -25.94 -17.67 -6.41
C ALA A 430 -26.70 -17.57 -5.08
N GLY A 431 -27.93 -17.04 -5.12
CA GLY A 431 -28.81 -16.92 -3.96
C GLY A 431 -28.33 -15.92 -2.89
N GLY A 432 -27.47 -14.97 -3.25
CA GLY A 432 -26.94 -13.96 -2.32
C GLY A 432 -25.85 -14.47 -1.38
N ARG A 433 -25.35 -15.70 -1.60
CA ARG A 433 -24.26 -16.26 -0.80
C ARG A 433 -22.95 -15.55 -1.10
N ARG A 434 -22.16 -15.31 -0.05
CA ARG A 434 -20.83 -14.72 -0.14
C ARG A 434 -19.79 -15.79 0.13
N TRP A 435 -18.81 -15.88 -0.75
CA TRP A 435 -17.73 -16.87 -0.65
C TRP A 435 -16.42 -16.18 -0.33
N VAL A 436 -15.64 -16.75 0.57
CA VAL A 436 -14.22 -16.43 0.72
C VAL A 436 -13.44 -17.27 -0.28
N VAL A 437 -12.60 -16.60 -1.06
CA VAL A 437 -11.70 -17.23 -2.03
C VAL A 437 -10.28 -16.78 -1.73
N VAL A 438 -9.37 -17.74 -1.63
CA VAL A 438 -7.93 -17.53 -1.55
C VAL A 438 -7.26 -18.45 -2.56
N ALA A 439 -6.46 -17.90 -3.47
CA ALA A 439 -5.65 -18.65 -4.41
C ALA A 439 -4.27 -18.01 -4.53
N ILE A 440 -3.21 -18.81 -4.35
CA ILE A 440 -1.83 -18.35 -4.37
C ILE A 440 -1.03 -19.33 -5.21
N ALA A 441 -0.33 -18.82 -6.21
CA ALA A 441 0.59 -19.57 -7.05
C ALA A 441 2.04 -19.12 -6.76
N ASN A 442 2.92 -20.09 -6.47
CA ASN A 442 4.35 -19.88 -6.29
C ASN A 442 5.11 -20.73 -7.31
N ASP A 443 5.74 -20.08 -8.27
CA ASP A 443 6.46 -20.68 -9.39
C ASP A 443 7.26 -19.59 -10.12
N PRO A 444 8.42 -19.88 -10.74
CA PRO A 444 9.13 -18.91 -11.58
C PRO A 444 8.28 -18.23 -12.67
N THR A 445 7.18 -18.86 -13.08
CA THR A 445 6.21 -18.37 -14.07
C THR A 445 4.83 -18.09 -13.48
N ALA A 446 4.71 -17.88 -12.16
CA ALA A 446 3.42 -17.74 -11.45
C ALA A 446 2.47 -16.68 -12.03
N GLY A 447 2.98 -15.65 -12.71
CA GLY A 447 2.17 -14.68 -13.44
C GLY A 447 1.20 -15.32 -14.46
N ALA A 448 1.53 -16.51 -14.99
CA ALA A 448 0.70 -17.28 -15.90
C ALA A 448 -0.51 -17.97 -15.22
N ALA A 449 -0.59 -17.99 -13.88
CA ALA A 449 -1.71 -18.57 -13.13
C ALA A 449 -2.99 -17.72 -13.18
N ARG A 450 -2.90 -16.48 -13.67
CA ARG A 450 -3.97 -15.49 -13.69
C ARG A 450 -5.29 -16.00 -14.33
N PRO A 451 -5.28 -16.69 -15.48
CA PRO A 451 -6.50 -17.27 -16.04
C PRO A 451 -7.11 -18.39 -15.17
N ALA A 452 -6.28 -19.13 -14.42
CA ALA A 452 -6.75 -20.14 -13.48
C ALA A 452 -7.48 -19.51 -12.29
N PHE A 453 -7.02 -18.34 -11.82
CA PHE A 453 -7.72 -17.56 -10.80
C PHE A 453 -9.06 -17.04 -11.30
N ASP A 454 -9.12 -16.52 -12.52
CA ASP A 454 -10.36 -16.05 -13.14
C ASP A 454 -11.37 -17.21 -13.27
N ALA A 455 -10.91 -18.39 -13.74
CA ALA A 455 -11.73 -19.61 -13.81
C ALA A 455 -12.22 -20.09 -12.42
N LEU A 456 -11.39 -19.94 -11.38
CA LEU A 456 -11.79 -20.28 -10.01
C LEU A 456 -12.90 -19.33 -9.53
N VAL A 457 -12.78 -18.03 -9.76
CA VAL A 457 -13.81 -17.04 -9.38
C VAL A 457 -15.14 -17.34 -10.07
N GLU A 458 -15.12 -17.66 -11.37
CA GLU A 458 -16.32 -18.06 -12.11
C GLU A 458 -16.95 -19.34 -11.55
N TRP A 459 -16.14 -20.35 -11.26
CA TRP A 459 -16.59 -21.62 -10.68
C TRP A 459 -17.30 -21.41 -9.33
N VAL A 460 -16.72 -20.55 -8.47
CA VAL A 460 -17.31 -20.21 -7.18
C VAL A 460 -18.67 -19.51 -7.36
N ALA A 461 -18.75 -18.54 -8.27
CA ALA A 461 -19.95 -17.75 -8.48
C ALA A 461 -21.13 -18.59 -9.00
N ARG A 462 -20.88 -19.56 -9.89
CA ARG A 462 -21.91 -20.43 -10.49
C ARG A 462 -22.47 -21.50 -9.55
N GLY A 463 -21.91 -21.63 -8.34
CA GLY A 463 -22.39 -22.62 -7.38
C GLY A 463 -21.80 -24.01 -7.57
N GLY A 464 -20.83 -24.20 -8.49
CA GLY A 464 -20.10 -25.46 -8.70
C GLY A 464 -20.08 -25.97 -10.11
#